data_AF-C3XZX8-F1
#
_entry.id   AF-C3XZX8-F1
#
_cell.length_a   1.000
_cell.length_b   1.000
_cell.length_c   1.000
_cell.angle_alpha   90.00
_cell.angle_beta   90.00
_cell.angle_gamma   90.00
#
_symmetry.space_group_name_H-M   'P 1'
#
loop_
_entity.id
_entity.type
_entity.pdbx_description
1 polymer ?
#
loop_
_entity_poly.entity_id
_entity_poly.type
_entity_poly.pdbx_seq_one_letter_code
_entity_poly.pdbx_strand_id
1 'polypeptide(L)'
;QIARDVLRMSDNEPCGLRGCLIHTVYEDSSGVSKQVGKVNYDPDTVNTFELTLTLRRDRAAWLNALQALLPFSGCSGQRTVTLSSGYRLVKKKLYRLSDKRSEVIEYPR
;
A
#
# COMPACT_ATOMS: atom_id res chain seq x y z
N GLN A 1 -10.03 5.63 0.21
CA GLN A 1 -10.42 4.25 0.56
C GLN A 1 -9.37 3.59 1.45
N ILE A 2 -8.11 3.50 1.00
CA ILE A 2 -7.00 2.89 1.74
C ILE A 2 -6.91 3.34 3.21
N ALA A 3 -6.88 4.65 3.47
CA ALA A 3 -6.77 5.18 4.83
C ALA A 3 -7.89 4.67 5.76
N ARG A 4 -9.13 4.57 5.25
CA ARG A 4 -10.27 4.05 6.01
C ARG A 4 -10.07 2.58 6.36
N ASP A 5 -9.55 1.78 5.44
CA ASP A 5 -9.33 0.35 5.67
C ASP A 5 -8.12 0.09 6.57
N VAL A 6 -7.08 0.92 6.48
CA VAL A 6 -5.97 0.93 7.44
C VAL A 6 -6.49 1.20 8.84
N LEU A 7 -7.30 2.23 9.04
CA LEU A 7 -7.90 2.55 10.34
C LEU A 7 -8.74 1.38 10.86
N ARG A 8 -9.67 0.87 10.03
CA ARG A 8 -10.52 -0.28 10.40
C ARG A 8 -9.76 -1.52 10.82
N MET A 9 -8.68 -1.88 10.13
CA MET A 9 -7.85 -3.04 10.51
C MET A 9 -7.02 -2.80 11.76
N SER A 10 -6.76 -1.54 12.08
CA SER A 10 -6.01 -1.11 13.26
C SER A 10 -6.89 -1.02 14.51
N ASP A 11 -8.17 -0.67 14.38
CA ASP A 11 -9.08 -0.41 15.52
C ASP A 11 -9.19 -1.57 16.52
N ASN A 12 -9.01 -2.81 16.05
CA ASN A 12 -9.08 -4.02 16.88
C ASN A 12 -7.71 -4.54 17.36
N GLU A 13 -6.64 -3.78 17.15
CA GLU A 13 -5.30 -4.14 17.59
C GLU A 13 -4.82 -3.28 18.77
N PRO A 14 -3.94 -3.82 19.64
CA PRO A 14 -3.35 -3.04 20.71
C PRO A 14 -2.62 -1.80 20.17
N CYS A 15 -2.85 -0.65 20.81
CA CYS A 15 -2.35 0.67 20.42
C CYS A 15 -2.88 1.21 19.07
N GLY A 16 -3.84 0.52 18.44
CA GLY A 16 -4.46 0.98 17.19
C GLY A 16 -3.44 1.30 16.09
N LEU A 17 -3.66 2.39 15.36
CA LEU A 17 -2.74 2.84 14.30
C LEU A 17 -1.31 3.12 14.82
N ARG A 18 -1.15 3.50 16.09
CA ARG A 18 0.17 3.78 16.69
C ARG A 18 1.02 2.52 16.83
N GLY A 19 0.40 1.34 16.96
CA GLY A 19 1.09 0.05 16.99
C GLY A 19 1.33 -0.56 15.61
N CYS A 20 1.10 0.19 14.53
CA CYS A 20 1.15 -0.33 13.16
C CYS A 20 2.43 0.05 12.42
N LEU A 21 3.13 -0.95 11.89
CA LEU A 21 4.13 -0.74 10.84
C LEU A 21 3.52 -1.01 9.46
N ILE A 22 3.44 0.02 8.60
CA ILE A 22 2.90 -0.12 7.25
C ILE A 22 4.04 -0.33 6.27
N HIS A 23 4.05 -1.48 5.59
CA HIS A 23 4.91 -1.76 4.43
C HIS A 23 4.17 -1.40 3.16
N THR A 24 4.76 -0.55 2.33
CA THR A 24 4.21 -0.21 1.01
C THR A 24 4.96 -0.99 -0.06
N VAL A 25 4.22 -1.76 -0.84
CA VAL A 25 4.70 -2.60 -1.94
C VAL A 25 4.04 -2.11 -3.23
N TYR A 26 4.83 -1.93 -4.28
CA TYR A 26 4.35 -1.66 -5.62
C TYR A 26 4.47 -2.91 -6.48
N GLU A 27 3.38 -3.31 -7.11
CA GLU A 27 3.30 -4.42 -8.05
C GLU A 27 3.13 -3.87 -9.47
N ASP A 28 4.11 -4.15 -10.33
CA ASP A 28 4.11 -3.69 -11.71
C ASP A 28 3.20 -4.54 -12.62
N SER A 29 3.03 -4.15 -13.88
CA SER A 29 2.17 -4.87 -14.83
C SER A 29 2.59 -6.32 -15.10
N SER A 30 3.87 -6.64 -14.88
CA SER A 30 4.45 -7.99 -14.97
C SER A 30 4.20 -8.86 -13.73
N GLY A 31 3.58 -8.32 -12.68
CA GLY A 31 3.37 -9.01 -11.40
C GLY A 31 4.57 -8.98 -10.45
N VAL A 32 5.68 -8.35 -10.85
CA VAL A 32 6.85 -8.18 -9.99
C VAL A 32 6.52 -7.17 -8.89
N SER A 33 6.68 -7.60 -7.64
CA SER A 33 6.45 -6.79 -6.45
C SER A 33 7.76 -6.22 -5.91
N LYS A 34 7.78 -4.93 -5.57
CA LYS A 34 8.92 -4.23 -4.96
C LYS A 34 8.45 -3.46 -3.74
N GLN A 35 9.15 -3.59 -2.61
CA GLN A 35 8.91 -2.71 -1.47
C GLN A 35 9.41 -1.30 -1.81
N VAL A 36 8.52 -0.31 -1.72
CA VAL A 36 8.81 1.09 -2.07
C VAL A 36 8.95 1.98 -0.84
N GLY A 37 8.48 1.52 0.32
CA GLY A 37 8.64 2.29 1.56
C GLY A 37 8.08 1.57 2.77
N LYS A 38 8.34 2.16 3.93
CA LYS A 38 7.71 1.81 5.20
C LYS A 38 7.26 3.09 5.90
N VAL A 39 6.16 3.02 6.62
CA VAL A 39 5.66 4.10 7.46
C VAL A 39 5.49 3.57 8.87
N ASN A 40 6.22 4.16 9.82
CA ASN A 40 5.97 4.02 11.24
C ASN A 40 5.48 5.38 11.75
N TYR A 41 4.18 5.49 12.01
CA TYR A 41 3.56 6.76 12.38
C TYR A 41 3.96 7.22 13.79
N ASP A 42 4.13 6.28 14.72
CA ASP A 42 4.50 6.56 16.09
C ASP A 42 5.69 5.67 16.51
N PRO A 43 6.94 6.14 16.33
CA PRO A 43 8.13 5.35 16.62
C PRO A 43 8.34 5.06 18.11
N ASP A 44 7.69 5.81 19.01
CA ASP A 44 7.80 5.61 20.46
C ASP A 44 6.90 4.46 20.94
N THR A 45 5.94 4.04 20.11
CA THR A 45 5.08 2.89 20.38
C THR A 45 5.64 1.63 19.74
N VAL A 46 5.70 0.54 20.50
CA VAL A 46 6.12 -0.77 19.95
C VAL A 46 5.07 -1.27 18.96
N ASN A 47 5.54 -1.68 17.78
CA ASN A 47 4.69 -2.25 16.75
C ASN A 47 4.12 -3.59 17.21
N THR A 48 2.80 -3.72 17.22
CA THR A 48 2.08 -4.94 17.62
C THR A 48 1.56 -5.72 16.40
N PHE A 49 1.45 -5.06 15.25
CA PHE A 49 1.10 -5.68 13.97
C PHE A 49 1.73 -4.92 12.79
N GLU A 50 1.76 -5.59 11.65
CA GLU A 50 2.21 -5.05 10.37
C GLU A 50 1.05 -5.03 9.38
N LEU A 51 0.96 -3.97 8.58
CA LEU A 51 0.09 -3.90 7.41
C LEU A 51 0.94 -3.87 6.14
N THR A 52 0.70 -4.80 5.23
CA THR A 52 1.34 -4.78 3.90
C THR A 52 0.34 -4.26 2.87
N LEU A 53 0.55 -3.02 2.42
CA LEU A 53 -0.21 -2.36 1.37
C LEU A 53 0.44 -2.63 0.01
N THR A 54 -0.21 -3.43 -0.84
CA THR A 54 0.20 -3.66 -2.23
C THR A 54 -0.60 -2.77 -3.17
N LEU A 55 0.07 -1.78 -3.76
CA LEU A 55 -0.42 -0.89 -4.80
C LEU A 55 -0.08 -1.49 -6.16
N ARG A 56 -1.00 -1.39 -7.12
CA ARG A 56 -0.85 -1.98 -8.46
C ARG A 56 -0.81 -0.89 -9.51
N ARG A 57 0.00 -1.07 -10.57
CA ARG A 57 -0.03 -0.16 -11.72
C ARG A 57 -1.38 -0.24 -12.45
N ASP A 58 -1.92 0.91 -12.85
CA ASP A 58 -3.06 0.94 -13.76
C ASP A 58 -2.63 0.46 -15.17
N ARG A 59 -3.46 -0.38 -15.78
CA ARG A 59 -3.27 -0.91 -17.14
C ARG A 59 -3.87 -0.02 -18.22
N ALA A 60 -4.47 1.12 -17.87
CA ALA A 60 -4.97 2.10 -18.84
C ALA A 60 -3.83 2.70 -19.69
N ALA A 61 -3.37 1.95 -20.69
CA ALA A 61 -2.26 2.31 -21.55
C ALA A 61 -2.52 3.61 -22.34
N TRP A 62 -3.78 3.89 -22.66
CA TRP A 62 -4.19 5.06 -23.45
C TRP A 62 -4.07 6.39 -22.68
N LEU A 63 -4.50 6.44 -21.41
CA LEU A 63 -4.32 7.61 -20.54
C LEU A 63 -2.83 7.86 -20.27
N ASN A 64 -2.07 6.78 -20.10
CA ASN A 64 -0.62 6.83 -19.90
C ASN A 64 0.15 7.29 -21.15
N ALA A 65 -0.37 7.04 -22.35
CA ALA A 65 0.19 7.55 -23.61
C ALA A 65 -0.17 9.02 -23.83
N LEU A 66 -1.41 9.42 -23.49
CA LEU A 66 -1.84 10.82 -23.61
C LEU A 66 -1.07 11.75 -22.66
N GLN A 67 -0.85 11.36 -21.40
CA GLN A 67 -0.05 12.16 -20.45
C GLN A 67 1.41 12.36 -20.92
N ALA A 68 1.95 11.44 -21.74
CA ALA A 68 3.28 11.55 -22.33
C ALA A 68 3.32 12.48 -23.56
N LEU A 69 2.17 12.77 -24.17
CA LEU A 69 2.01 13.63 -25.34
C LEU A 69 1.61 15.07 -24.97
N LEU A 70 1.31 15.36 -23.70
CA LEU A 70 0.94 16.70 -23.26
C LEU A 70 2.18 17.59 -23.09
N PRO A 71 2.23 18.78 -23.71
CA PRO A 71 3.40 19.67 -23.70
C PRO A 71 3.74 20.26 -22.31
N PHE A 72 2.89 20.05 -21.30
CA PHE A 72 3.08 20.52 -19.93
C PHE A 72 3.89 19.57 -19.03
N SER A 73 4.24 18.36 -19.49
CA SER A 73 5.16 17.46 -18.74
C SER A 73 6.64 17.79 -18.96
N GLY A 74 6.93 18.94 -19.59
CA GLY A 74 8.26 19.43 -19.97
C GLY A 74 9.10 20.09 -18.86
N CYS A 75 8.88 19.74 -17.58
CA CYS A 75 9.78 20.19 -16.50
C CYS A 75 10.24 18.98 -15.66
N SER A 76 11.51 18.60 -15.89
CA SER A 76 12.35 17.72 -15.07
C SER A 76 11.88 16.27 -14.82
N GLY A 77 12.37 15.32 -15.63
CA GLY A 77 12.87 14.01 -15.19
C GLY A 77 11.98 13.01 -14.41
N GLN A 78 10.77 13.36 -14.00
CA GLN A 78 9.92 12.52 -13.16
C GLN A 78 8.87 11.82 -14.01
N ARG A 79 9.10 10.52 -14.28
CA ARG A 79 8.08 9.63 -14.84
C ARG A 79 7.02 9.35 -13.76
N THR A 80 5.90 10.05 -13.82
CA THR A 80 4.73 9.76 -12.96
C THR A 80 4.13 8.41 -13.34
N VAL A 81 3.74 7.63 -12.33
CA VAL A 81 3.07 6.34 -12.50
C VAL A 81 1.68 6.41 -11.92
N THR A 82 0.67 6.17 -12.76
CA THR A 82 -0.73 6.08 -12.33
C THR A 82 -1.00 4.72 -11.70
N LEU A 83 -1.53 4.73 -10.47
CA LEU A 83 -1.90 3.54 -9.73
C LEU A 83 -3.35 3.16 -10.01
N SER A 84 -3.63 1.85 -10.05
CA SER A 84 -5.00 1.32 -10.11
C SER A 84 -5.75 1.64 -8.82
N SER A 85 -7.07 1.77 -8.91
CA SER A 85 -7.96 1.81 -7.73
C SER A 85 -7.94 0.51 -6.93
N GLY A 86 -7.56 -0.61 -7.56
CA GLY A 86 -7.40 -1.92 -6.92
C GLY A 86 -6.12 -2.03 -6.11
N TYR A 87 -6.26 -2.46 -4.86
CA TYR A 87 -5.14 -2.69 -3.94
C TYR A 87 -5.40 -3.90 -3.06
N ARG A 88 -4.33 -4.43 -2.49
CA ARG A 88 -4.39 -5.48 -1.46
C ARG A 88 -3.79 -4.95 -0.17
N LEU A 89 -4.45 -5.21 0.95
CA LEU A 89 -3.99 -4.82 2.26
C LEU A 89 -4.05 -6.05 3.18
N VAL A 90 -2.90 -6.45 3.70
CA VAL A 90 -2.75 -7.68 4.51
C VAL A 90 -2.26 -7.31 5.90
N LYS A 91 -2.98 -7.73 6.94
CA LYS A 91 -2.57 -7.57 8.35
C LYS A 91 -1.90 -8.84 8.87
N LYS A 92 -0.78 -8.66 9.57
CA LYS A 92 -0.03 -9.69 10.27
C LYS A 92 0.23 -9.26 11.71
N LYS A 93 -0.27 -10.03 12.69
CA LYS A 93 -0.01 -9.79 14.11
C LYS A 93 1.40 -10.25 14.50
N LEU A 94 2.06 -9.51 15.38
CA LEU A 94 3.43 -9.81 15.84
C LEU A 94 3.48 -10.52 17.19
N TYR A 95 2.41 -10.49 17.97
CA TYR A 95 2.39 -10.96 19.36
C TYR A 95 1.80 -12.37 19.55
N ARG A 96 1.37 -13.06 18.48
CA ARG A 96 0.76 -14.39 18.55
C ARG A 96 1.38 -15.36 17.55
N LEU A 97 2.31 -16.19 18.02
CA LEU A 97 2.95 -17.23 17.20
C LEU A 97 1.98 -18.31 16.70
N SER A 98 0.87 -18.53 17.42
CA SER A 98 -0.19 -19.49 17.05
C SER A 98 -1.26 -18.90 16.12
N ASP A 99 -1.46 -17.58 16.12
CA ASP A 99 -2.44 -16.91 15.27
C ASP A 99 -1.79 -16.52 13.93
N LYS A 100 -1.62 -17.52 13.06
CA LYS A 100 -1.09 -17.32 11.70
C LYS A 100 -2.10 -16.72 10.73
N ARG A 101 -3.34 -16.47 11.17
CA ARG A 101 -4.40 -15.97 10.31
C ARG A 101 -4.11 -14.51 9.95
N SER A 102 -3.77 -14.29 8.68
CA SER A 102 -3.68 -12.93 8.15
C SER A 102 -5.08 -12.45 7.79
N GLU A 103 -5.42 -11.22 8.18
CA GLU A 103 -6.64 -10.56 7.72
C GLU A 103 -6.31 -9.87 6.39
N VAL A 104 -7.15 -10.07 5.38
CA VAL A 104 -6.90 -9.60 4.01
C VAL A 104 -8.08 -8.80 3.52
N ILE A 105 -7.81 -7.59 3.03
CA ILE A 105 -8.71 -6.81 2.21
C ILE A 105 -8.12 -6.76 0.81
N GLU A 106 -8.91 -7.16 -0.19
CA GLU A 106 -8.49 -7.12 -1.59
C GLU A 106 -9.57 -6.47 -2.44
N TYR A 107 -9.19 -5.39 -3.14
CA TYR A 107 -9.98 -4.79 -4.19
C TYR A 107 -9.38 -5.17 -5.54
N PRO A 108 -10.20 -5.69 -6.47
CA PRO A 108 -9.74 -6.04 -7.80
C PRO A 108 -9.27 -4.81 -8.57
N ARG A 109 -8.40 -5.04 -9.57
CA ARG A 109 -7.88 -4.02 -10.49
C ARG A 109 -8.98 -3.42 -11.35
#